data_AF-A0A954KQW3-F1
#
_entry.id   AF-A0A954KQW3-F1
#
_cell.length_a   1.000
_cell.length_b   1.000
_cell.length_c   1.000
_cell.angle_alpha   90.00
_cell.angle_beta   90.00
_cell.angle_gamma   90.00
#
_symmetry.space_group_name_H-M   'P 1'
#
loop_
_entity.id
_entity.type
_entity.pdbx_description
1 polymer ?
#
loop_
_entity_poly.entity_id
_entity_poly.type
_entity_poly.pdbx_seq_one_letter_code
_entity_poly.pdbx_strand_id
1 'polypeptide(L)'
;MEEATPNPVKTIFVRYKLLFIIYGVAILFALWEVFGVPSENSQMMKGPKDHLMANVDEEGSYYDFQRTKFEGRPEADYLEGMSELRKYKAASEQINALRTEGKQAEATALIEGARGHLEKAREHFESAIERGVVSNEDLLGYHCYTLKLLNVPDEEYQVSLQRFRKNFPLMQLPVELQGQPGTQSPNPNMATRAYE
;
A
#
# COMPACT_ATOMS: atom_id res chain seq x y z
N MET A 1 20.38 -77.15 5.87
CA MET A 1 19.49 -75.99 5.70
C MET A 1 19.66 -75.14 6.94
N GLU A 2 20.51 -74.12 6.88
CA GLU A 2 20.69 -73.17 7.99
C GLU A 2 19.58 -72.13 7.92
N GLU A 3 18.74 -72.06 8.95
CA GLU A 3 17.75 -71.00 9.11
C GLU A 3 18.46 -69.69 9.44
N ALA A 4 18.39 -68.74 8.51
CA ALA A 4 18.89 -67.39 8.71
C ALA A 4 18.06 -66.69 9.78
N THR A 5 18.65 -66.47 10.95
CA THR A 5 18.03 -65.75 12.05
C THR A 5 17.79 -64.28 11.64
N PRO A 6 16.55 -63.76 11.76
CA PRO A 6 16.23 -62.42 11.29
C PRO A 6 16.93 -61.37 12.16
N ASN A 7 17.73 -60.51 11.50
CA ASN A 7 18.51 -59.48 12.17
C ASN A 7 17.57 -58.47 12.88
N PRO A 8 17.57 -58.43 14.23
CA PRO A 8 16.56 -57.70 15.01
C PRO A 8 16.59 -56.18 14.78
N VAL A 9 17.74 -55.65 14.35
CA VAL A 9 17.93 -54.22 14.09
C VAL A 9 17.06 -53.75 12.92
N LYS A 10 16.93 -54.56 11.86
CA LYS A 10 16.10 -54.19 10.71
C LYS A 10 14.61 -54.14 11.06
N THR A 11 14.15 -55.02 11.94
CA THR A 11 12.74 -55.11 12.33
C THR A 11 12.30 -53.93 13.20
N ILE A 12 13.20 -53.43 14.06
CA ILE A 12 12.96 -52.25 14.89
C ILE A 12 12.88 -50.99 14.02
N PHE A 13 13.81 -50.79 13.08
CA PHE A 13 13.78 -49.61 12.21
C PHE A 13 12.50 -49.50 11.36
N VAL A 14 11.97 -50.62 10.87
CA VAL A 14 10.72 -50.62 10.09
C VAL A 14 9.53 -50.22 10.96
N ARG A 15 9.47 -50.68 12.22
CA ARG A 15 8.36 -50.39 13.13
C ARG A 15 8.36 -48.94 13.64
N TYR A 16 9.54 -48.33 13.80
CA TYR A 16 9.66 -47.00 14.41
C TYR A 16 10.02 -45.88 13.41
N LYS A 17 10.08 -46.16 12.11
CA LYS A 17 10.41 -45.17 11.07
C LYS A 17 9.52 -43.93 11.13
N LEU A 18 8.21 -44.11 11.34
CA LEU A 18 7.25 -43.01 11.43
C LEU A 18 7.50 -42.14 12.67
N LEU A 19 7.78 -42.77 13.81
CA LEU A 19 8.06 -42.07 15.06
C LEU A 19 9.35 -41.26 15.00
N PHE A 20 10.38 -41.77 14.31
CA PHE A 20 11.62 -41.04 14.08
C PHE A 20 11.41 -39.78 13.23
N ILE A 21 10.55 -39.85 12.21
CA ILE A 21 10.22 -38.68 11.37
C ILE A 21 9.48 -37.63 12.20
N ILE A 22 8.47 -38.04 12.97
CA ILE A 22 7.67 -37.12 13.80
C ILE A 22 8.56 -36.45 14.85
N TYR A 23 9.38 -37.22 15.57
CA TYR A 23 10.30 -36.65 16.56
C TYR A 23 11.37 -35.76 15.92
N GLY A 24 11.91 -36.15 14.76
CA GLY A 24 12.88 -35.35 14.03
C GLY A 24 12.33 -33.98 13.63
N VAL A 25 11.11 -33.93 13.10
CA VAL A 25 10.45 -32.67 12.72
C VAL A 25 10.13 -31.80 13.95
N ALA A 26 9.65 -32.40 15.04
CA ALA A 26 9.35 -31.68 16.27
C ALA A 26 10.61 -31.04 16.89
N ILE A 27 11.74 -31.78 16.91
CA ILE A 27 13.03 -31.26 17.37
C ILE A 27 13.51 -30.12 16.46
N LEU A 28 13.33 -30.25 15.14
CA LEU A 28 13.74 -29.22 14.18
C LEU A 28 12.96 -27.92 14.36
N PHE A 29 11.65 -28.00 14.64
CA PHE A 29 10.83 -26.84 15.01
C PHE A 29 11.24 -26.23 16.35
N ALA A 30 11.48 -27.05 17.38
CA ALA A 30 11.91 -26.57 18.68
C ALA A 30 13.29 -25.88 18.59
N LEU A 31 14.22 -26.42 17.80
CA LEU A 31 15.50 -25.78 17.53
C LEU A 31 15.32 -24.49 16.72
N TRP A 32 14.39 -24.45 15.76
CA TRP A 32 14.11 -23.24 15.00
C TRP A 32 13.54 -22.12 15.88
N GLU A 33 12.69 -22.45 16.85
CA GLU A 33 12.14 -21.49 17.81
C GLU A 33 13.18 -21.02 18.84
N VAL A 34 14.05 -21.92 19.31
CA VAL A 34 15.10 -21.60 20.31
C VAL A 34 16.25 -20.82 19.70
N PHE A 35 16.70 -21.19 18.49
CA PHE A 35 17.85 -20.54 17.86
C PHE A 35 17.47 -19.41 16.92
N GLY A 36 16.21 -19.34 16.49
CA GLY A 36 15.71 -18.33 15.57
C GLY A 36 16.44 -18.34 14.24
N VAL A 37 15.87 -17.70 13.23
CA VAL A 37 16.69 -17.26 12.09
C VAL A 37 17.62 -16.17 12.66
N PRO A 38 18.95 -16.29 12.59
CA PRO A 38 19.82 -15.18 12.94
C PRO A 38 19.42 -14.02 12.03
N SER A 39 18.77 -13.03 12.63
CA SER A 39 18.35 -11.83 11.92
C SER A 39 19.60 -10.97 11.68
N GLU A 40 20.47 -11.40 10.77
CA GLU A 40 21.64 -10.63 10.33
C GLU A 40 21.24 -9.26 9.76
N ASN A 41 19.95 -9.05 9.45
CA ASN A 41 19.41 -7.75 9.03
C ASN A 41 19.07 -6.79 10.18
N SER A 42 19.11 -7.20 11.44
CA SER A 42 18.67 -6.35 12.57
C SER A 42 19.78 -5.52 13.20
N GLN A 43 21.06 -5.89 12.98
CA GLN A 43 22.21 -5.19 13.59
C GLN A 43 22.94 -4.22 12.67
N MET A 44 22.81 -4.32 11.33
CA MET A 44 23.37 -3.32 10.40
C MET A 44 22.55 -2.01 10.31
N MET A 45 21.39 -1.92 10.98
CA MET A 45 20.50 -0.76 10.92
C MET A 45 20.46 0.08 12.23
N LYS A 46 21.40 -0.16 13.16
CA LYS A 46 21.54 0.63 14.40
C LYS A 46 22.83 1.46 14.44
N GLY A 47 23.34 1.85 13.26
CA GLY A 47 24.19 3.03 13.16
C GLY A 47 23.33 4.30 13.33
N PRO A 48 23.92 5.44 13.68
CA PRO A 48 23.20 6.69 13.90
C PRO A 48 22.65 7.23 12.58
N LYS A 49 21.52 6.68 12.15
CA LYS A 49 20.79 7.06 10.93
C LYS A 49 20.22 8.48 11.01
N ASP A 50 20.09 9.02 12.22
CA ASP A 50 19.45 10.30 12.48
C ASP A 50 20.16 11.49 11.81
N HIS A 51 21.45 11.37 11.44
CA HIS A 51 22.18 12.45 10.76
C HIS A 51 22.46 12.21 9.27
N LEU A 52 22.29 10.98 8.76
CA LEU A 52 22.40 10.70 7.32
C LEU A 52 21.04 10.71 6.61
N MET A 53 19.94 10.54 7.35
CA MET A 53 18.58 10.57 6.81
C MET A 53 17.91 11.95 6.86
N ALA A 54 18.59 12.96 7.39
CA ALA A 54 18.02 14.30 7.50
C ALA A 54 17.98 15.07 6.16
N ASN A 55 18.71 14.62 5.13
CA ASN A 55 18.85 15.35 3.85
C ASN A 55 18.77 14.46 2.59
N VAL A 56 18.38 13.19 2.73
CA VAL A 56 18.15 12.32 1.57
C VAL A 56 16.63 12.12 1.50
N ASP A 57 16.01 12.56 0.40
CA ASP A 57 14.68 12.11 -0.03
C ASP A 57 14.70 10.59 -0.25
N GLU A 58 14.85 9.79 0.83
CA GLU A 58 14.97 8.33 0.75
C GLU A 58 13.72 7.69 0.14
N GLU A 59 12.57 8.36 0.26
CA GLU A 59 11.34 7.93 -0.39
C GLU A 59 11.37 8.15 -1.92
N GLY A 60 12.06 9.17 -2.42
CA GLY A 60 12.27 9.34 -3.86
C GLY A 60 13.04 8.15 -4.43
N SER A 61 14.14 7.77 -3.76
CA SER A 61 15.02 6.66 -4.16
C SER A 61 14.29 5.31 -4.28
N TYR A 62 13.42 4.97 -3.33
CA TYR A 62 12.69 3.68 -3.38
C TYR A 62 11.69 3.62 -4.53
N TYR A 63 10.88 4.66 -4.71
CA TYR A 63 9.85 4.67 -5.75
C TYR A 63 10.43 4.92 -7.14
N ASP A 64 11.50 5.72 -7.26
CA ASP A 64 12.22 5.88 -8.51
C ASP A 64 12.90 4.58 -8.95
N PHE A 65 13.47 3.83 -8.00
CA PHE A 65 14.03 2.51 -8.27
C PHE A 65 12.95 1.53 -8.74
N GLN A 66 11.80 1.49 -8.05
CA GLN A 66 10.69 0.63 -8.47
C GLN A 66 10.10 1.05 -9.81
N ARG A 67 9.94 2.35 -10.05
CA ARG A 67 9.45 2.86 -11.34
C ARG A 67 10.35 2.41 -12.48
N THR A 68 11.67 2.54 -12.32
CA THR A 68 12.65 2.08 -13.31
C THR A 68 12.53 0.58 -13.57
N LYS A 69 12.26 -0.21 -12.53
CA LYS A 69 12.04 -1.66 -12.65
C LYS A 69 10.78 -2.03 -13.43
N PHE A 70 9.74 -1.21 -13.33
CA PHE A 70 8.44 -1.43 -13.98
C PHE A 70 8.21 -0.54 -15.20
N GLU A 71 9.25 0.10 -15.72
CA GLU A 71 9.15 1.01 -16.86
C GLU A 71 8.46 0.34 -18.05
N GLY A 72 7.49 1.06 -18.65
CA GLY A 72 6.68 0.54 -19.74
C GLY A 72 5.62 -0.47 -19.31
N ARG A 73 5.47 -0.80 -18.02
CA ARG A 73 4.38 -1.63 -17.50
C ARG A 73 3.31 -0.80 -16.78
N PRO A 74 2.08 -1.28 -16.65
CA PRO A 74 1.02 -0.56 -15.94
C PRO A 74 1.32 -0.30 -14.46
N GLU A 75 2.17 -1.11 -13.84
CA GLU A 75 2.62 -0.91 -12.45
C GLU A 75 3.43 0.38 -12.29
N ALA A 76 4.15 0.83 -13.32
CA ALA A 76 4.83 2.13 -13.26
C ALA A 76 3.84 3.28 -13.16
N ASP A 77 2.71 3.21 -13.88
CA ASP A 77 1.65 4.22 -13.81
C ASP A 77 1.03 4.24 -12.41
N TYR A 78 0.75 3.06 -11.83
CA TYR A 78 0.28 2.98 -10.44
C TYR A 78 1.27 3.64 -9.45
N LEU A 79 2.57 3.36 -9.57
CA LEU A 79 3.58 3.92 -8.68
C LEU A 79 3.70 5.44 -8.83
N GLU A 80 3.59 5.97 -10.06
CA GLU A 80 3.59 7.42 -10.31
C GLU A 80 2.34 8.07 -9.70
N GLY A 81 1.17 7.46 -9.85
CA GLY A 81 -0.06 7.92 -9.21
C GLY A 81 0.04 7.95 -7.68
N MET A 82 0.69 6.95 -7.09
CA MET A 82 0.97 6.91 -5.65
C MET A 82 1.99 7.95 -5.19
N SER A 83 2.94 8.34 -6.06
CA SER A 83 3.89 9.42 -5.80
C SER A 83 3.16 10.76 -5.75
N GLU A 84 2.33 11.05 -6.76
CA GLU A 84 1.53 12.28 -6.84
C GLU A 84 0.52 12.38 -5.70
N LEU A 85 -0.14 11.27 -5.32
CA LEU A 85 -1.06 11.25 -4.18
C LEU A 85 -0.37 11.58 -2.85
N ARG A 86 0.91 11.20 -2.68
CA ARG A 86 1.71 11.57 -1.50
C ARG A 86 2.08 13.04 -1.49
N LYS A 87 2.48 13.60 -2.64
CA LYS A 87 2.70 15.05 -2.78
C LYS A 87 1.45 15.84 -2.42
N TYR A 88 0.27 15.37 -2.86
CA TYR A 88 -1.02 15.93 -2.44
C TYR A 88 -1.22 15.88 -0.92
N LYS A 89 -0.97 14.74 -0.27
CA LYS A 89 -1.13 14.60 1.19
C LYS A 89 -0.21 15.56 1.96
N ALA A 90 1.07 15.62 1.58
CA ALA A 90 2.04 16.54 2.18
C ALA A 90 1.61 18.01 1.99
N ALA A 91 1.16 18.38 0.78
CA ALA A 91 0.62 19.72 0.53
C ALA A 91 -0.65 19.99 1.35
N SER A 92 -1.54 19.02 1.51
CA SER A 92 -2.75 19.15 2.33
C SER A 92 -2.43 19.36 3.81
N GLU A 93 -1.40 18.70 4.34
CA GLU A 93 -0.92 18.90 5.72
C GLU A 93 -0.36 20.32 5.90
N GLN A 94 0.43 20.80 4.93
CA GLN A 94 0.95 22.17 4.94
C GLN A 94 -0.17 23.22 4.85
N ILE A 95 -1.16 23.01 3.99
CA ILE A 95 -2.34 23.88 3.88
C ILE A 95 -3.07 23.96 5.21
N ASN A 96 -3.28 22.81 5.88
CA ASN A 96 -3.93 22.78 7.19
C ASN A 96 -3.11 23.51 8.25
N ALA A 97 -1.79 23.33 8.27
CA ALA A 97 -0.90 24.06 9.17
C ALA A 97 -1.01 25.58 8.95
N LEU A 98 -0.90 26.06 7.71
CA LEU A 98 -1.02 27.49 7.37
C LEU A 98 -2.38 28.06 7.76
N ARG A 99 -3.47 27.30 7.59
CA ARG A 99 -4.81 27.69 8.06
C ARG A 99 -4.86 27.84 9.57
N THR A 100 -4.28 26.90 10.32
CA THR A 100 -4.22 27.00 11.79
C THR A 100 -3.37 28.19 12.27
N GLU A 101 -2.35 28.57 11.50
CA GLU A 101 -1.52 29.76 11.75
C GLU A 101 -2.18 31.08 11.30
N GLY A 102 -3.38 31.04 10.71
CA GLY A 102 -4.09 32.22 10.20
C GLY A 102 -3.54 32.77 8.87
N LYS A 103 -2.63 32.05 8.20
CA LYS A 103 -2.02 32.44 6.91
C LYS A 103 -2.88 32.00 5.72
N GLN A 104 -4.10 32.53 5.66
CA GLN A 104 -5.11 32.11 4.68
C GLN A 104 -4.68 32.35 3.22
N ALA A 105 -3.96 33.44 2.93
CA ALA A 105 -3.51 33.76 1.57
C ALA A 105 -2.49 32.74 1.06
N GLU A 106 -1.50 32.38 1.87
CA GLU A 106 -0.50 31.35 1.56
C GLU A 106 -1.14 29.97 1.42
N ALA A 107 -2.06 29.63 2.32
CA ALA A 107 -2.83 28.39 2.24
C ALA A 107 -3.61 28.31 0.92
N THR A 108 -4.21 29.41 0.47
CA THR A 108 -4.97 29.45 -0.79
C THR A 108 -4.08 29.25 -2.01
N ALA A 109 -2.88 29.84 -2.02
CA ALA A 109 -1.90 29.65 -3.09
C ALA A 109 -1.45 28.19 -3.23
N LEU A 110 -1.35 27.44 -2.12
CA LEU A 110 -0.97 26.03 -2.14
C LEU A 110 -2.10 25.09 -2.57
N ILE A 111 -3.37 25.48 -2.44
CA ILE A 111 -4.53 24.63 -2.82
C ILE A 111 -4.50 24.28 -4.31
N GLU A 112 -4.14 25.22 -5.19
CA GLU A 112 -4.05 24.96 -6.63
C GLU A 112 -2.98 23.92 -6.95
N GLY A 113 -1.80 24.03 -6.32
CA GLY A 113 -0.73 23.05 -6.46
C GLY A 113 -1.12 21.67 -5.94
N ALA A 114 -1.75 21.61 -4.77
CA ALA A 114 -2.25 20.35 -4.21
C ALA A 114 -3.27 19.70 -5.15
N ARG A 115 -4.22 20.47 -5.69
CA ARG A 115 -5.19 19.97 -6.66
C ARG A 115 -4.52 19.41 -7.92
N GLY A 116 -3.49 20.08 -8.43
CA GLY A 116 -2.74 19.59 -9.60
C GLY A 116 -2.07 18.23 -9.36
N HIS A 117 -1.54 17.97 -8.17
CA HIS A 117 -1.04 16.65 -7.80
C HIS A 117 -2.15 15.59 -7.77
N LEU A 118 -3.33 15.95 -7.29
CA LEU A 118 -4.46 15.03 -7.23
C LEU A 118 -5.00 14.69 -8.62
N GLU A 119 -5.04 15.65 -9.54
CA GLU A 119 -5.42 15.44 -10.95
C GLU A 119 -4.43 14.50 -11.65
N LYS A 120 -3.12 14.72 -11.48
CA LYS A 120 -2.11 13.79 -12.02
C LYS A 120 -2.20 12.39 -11.43
N ALA A 121 -2.44 12.29 -10.11
CA ALA A 121 -2.61 10.99 -9.46
C ALA A 121 -3.76 10.19 -10.09
N ARG A 122 -4.90 10.86 -10.33
CA ARG A 122 -6.04 10.28 -11.03
C ARG A 122 -5.67 9.80 -12.43
N GLU A 123 -5.03 10.63 -13.25
CA GLU A 123 -4.63 10.28 -14.62
C GLU A 123 -3.77 9.02 -14.66
N HIS A 124 -2.79 8.92 -13.75
CA HIS A 124 -1.92 7.76 -13.65
C HIS A 124 -2.68 6.49 -13.22
N PHE A 125 -3.59 6.59 -12.27
CA PHE A 125 -4.44 5.46 -11.88
C PHE A 125 -5.38 5.04 -13.03
N GLU A 126 -5.97 5.99 -13.73
CA GLU A 126 -6.84 5.74 -14.88
C GLU A 126 -6.08 5.02 -16.01
N SER A 127 -4.87 5.50 -16.35
CA SER A 127 -3.97 4.83 -17.31
C SER A 127 -3.68 3.37 -16.91
N ALA A 128 -3.32 3.12 -15.64
CA ALA A 128 -3.05 1.77 -15.17
C ALA A 128 -4.27 0.83 -15.33
N ILE A 129 -5.47 1.36 -15.07
CA ILE A 129 -6.73 0.61 -15.19
C ILE A 129 -7.07 0.33 -16.65
N GLU A 130 -6.93 1.31 -17.54
CA GLU A 130 -7.16 1.15 -18.98
C GLU A 130 -6.22 0.11 -19.60
N ARG A 131 -4.99 0.02 -19.09
CA ARG A 131 -4.00 -0.98 -19.48
C ARG A 131 -4.25 -2.36 -18.87
N GLY A 132 -5.36 -2.54 -18.15
CA GLY A 132 -5.88 -3.85 -17.73
C GLY A 132 -5.57 -4.25 -16.29
N VAL A 133 -5.03 -3.37 -15.45
CA VAL A 133 -4.77 -3.68 -14.03
C VAL A 133 -6.05 -3.52 -13.20
N VAL A 134 -7.07 -4.32 -13.53
CA VAL A 134 -8.36 -4.30 -12.81
C VAL A 134 -8.40 -5.24 -11.61
N SER A 135 -7.39 -6.11 -11.47
CA SER A 135 -7.25 -7.06 -10.37
C SER A 135 -6.47 -6.52 -9.17
N ASN A 136 -6.02 -5.26 -9.22
CA ASN A 136 -5.40 -4.59 -8.07
C ASN A 136 -6.47 -3.79 -7.31
N GLU A 137 -6.75 -4.23 -6.10
CA GLU A 137 -7.74 -3.60 -5.22
C GLU A 137 -7.34 -2.18 -4.86
N ASP A 138 -6.09 -2.00 -4.41
CA ASP A 138 -5.56 -0.70 -3.97
C ASP A 138 -5.66 0.33 -5.09
N LEU A 139 -5.31 -0.05 -6.32
CA LEU A 139 -5.41 0.83 -7.49
C LEU A 139 -6.85 1.30 -7.71
N LEU A 140 -7.84 0.40 -7.73
CA LEU A 140 -9.24 0.81 -7.91
C LEU A 140 -9.77 1.61 -6.72
N GLY A 141 -9.30 1.31 -5.51
CA GLY A 141 -9.60 2.06 -4.29
C GLY A 141 -9.08 3.49 -4.36
N TYR A 142 -7.80 3.67 -4.69
CA TYR A 142 -7.17 4.98 -4.84
C TYR A 142 -7.74 5.77 -6.03
N HIS A 143 -8.12 5.11 -7.12
CA HIS A 143 -8.86 5.76 -8.19
C HIS A 143 -10.20 6.32 -7.70
N CYS A 144 -11.02 5.52 -7.01
CA CYS A 144 -12.26 6.02 -6.39
C CYS A 144 -12.00 7.18 -5.42
N TYR A 145 -10.93 7.10 -4.63
CA TYR A 145 -10.55 8.13 -3.65
C TYR A 145 -10.17 9.45 -4.31
N THR A 146 -9.35 9.42 -5.37
CA THR A 146 -8.98 10.64 -6.11
C THR A 146 -10.18 11.28 -6.77
N LEU A 147 -11.09 10.50 -7.38
CA LEU A 147 -12.34 11.02 -7.93
C LEU A 147 -13.16 11.74 -6.84
N LYS A 148 -13.34 11.10 -5.68
CA LYS A 148 -14.11 11.71 -4.58
C LYS A 148 -13.50 13.02 -4.09
N LEU A 149 -12.17 13.08 -3.94
CA LEU A 149 -11.47 14.29 -3.52
C LEU A 149 -11.54 15.42 -4.56
N LEU A 150 -11.54 15.09 -5.85
CA LEU A 150 -11.67 16.07 -6.94
C LEU A 150 -13.10 16.59 -7.12
N ASN A 151 -14.09 16.02 -6.41
CA ASN A 151 -15.51 16.32 -6.58
C ASN A 151 -15.96 16.19 -8.06
N VAL A 152 -15.51 15.15 -8.75
CA VAL A 152 -15.97 14.85 -10.12
C VAL A 152 -17.45 14.48 -10.12
N PRO A 153 -18.17 14.57 -11.26
CA PRO A 153 -19.58 14.24 -11.34
C PRO A 153 -19.90 12.88 -10.76
N ASP A 154 -21.01 12.79 -10.03
CA ASP A 154 -21.43 11.56 -9.33
C ASP A 154 -21.50 10.36 -10.28
N GLU A 155 -21.92 10.57 -11.52
CA GLU A 155 -22.00 9.55 -12.57
C GLU A 155 -20.65 8.85 -12.77
N GLU A 156 -19.57 9.62 -12.90
CA GLU A 156 -18.21 9.12 -13.11
C GLU A 156 -17.71 8.34 -11.88
N TYR A 157 -17.96 8.88 -10.69
CA TYR A 157 -17.64 8.22 -9.43
C TYR A 157 -18.41 6.90 -9.27
N GLN A 158 -19.71 6.87 -9.60
CA GLN A 158 -20.53 5.66 -9.54
C GLN A 158 -20.04 4.58 -10.52
N VAL A 159 -19.60 4.96 -11.73
CA VAL A 159 -19.00 4.01 -12.68
C VAL A 159 -17.73 3.38 -12.11
N SER A 160 -16.85 4.17 -11.50
CA SER A 160 -15.65 3.65 -10.84
C SER A 160 -15.98 2.74 -9.66
N LEU A 161 -16.95 3.13 -8.82
CA LEU A 161 -17.43 2.31 -7.71
C LEU A 161 -18.04 0.98 -8.17
N GLN A 162 -18.83 1.01 -9.25
CA GLN A 162 -19.40 -0.20 -9.82
C GLN A 162 -18.30 -1.12 -10.36
N ARG A 163 -17.27 -0.56 -11.00
CA ARG A 163 -16.07 -1.29 -11.43
C ARG A 163 -15.35 -1.93 -10.24
N PHE A 164 -15.15 -1.19 -9.15
CA PHE A 164 -14.55 -1.72 -7.91
C PHE A 164 -15.37 -2.90 -7.37
N ARG A 165 -16.67 -2.72 -7.13
CA ARG A 165 -17.56 -3.77 -6.59
C ARG A 165 -17.67 -5.00 -7.48
N LYS A 166 -17.60 -4.82 -8.80
CA LYS A 166 -17.63 -5.94 -9.76
C LYS A 166 -16.37 -6.80 -9.64
N ASN A 167 -15.20 -6.21 -9.45
CA ASN A 167 -13.94 -6.93 -9.33
C ASN A 167 -13.70 -7.46 -7.90
N PHE A 168 -14.20 -6.76 -6.88
CA PHE A 168 -14.00 -7.07 -5.46
C PHE A 168 -15.33 -7.10 -4.67
N PRO A 169 -16.23 -8.06 -4.95
CA PRO A 169 -17.59 -8.07 -4.39
C PRO A 169 -17.64 -8.33 -2.87
N LEU A 170 -16.60 -8.95 -2.31
CA LEU A 170 -16.51 -9.28 -0.88
C LEU A 170 -15.80 -8.19 -0.07
N MET A 171 -15.17 -7.22 -0.72
CA MET A 171 -14.44 -6.17 -0.02
C MET A 171 -15.38 -5.05 0.40
N GLN A 172 -15.20 -4.62 1.64
CA GLN A 172 -15.86 -3.42 2.13
C GLN A 172 -15.11 -2.22 1.56
N LEU A 173 -15.85 -1.25 1.02
CA LEU A 173 -15.26 0.01 0.62
C LEU A 173 -14.57 0.66 1.83
N PRO A 174 -13.39 1.27 1.68
CA PRO A 174 -12.82 2.13 2.71
C PRO A 174 -13.87 3.10 3.27
N VAL A 175 -13.83 3.38 4.58
CA VAL A 175 -14.84 4.22 5.26
C VAL A 175 -14.91 5.61 4.61
N GLU A 176 -13.79 6.09 4.08
CA GLU A 176 -13.66 7.34 3.35
C GLU A 176 -14.45 7.35 2.03
N LEU A 177 -14.69 6.18 1.43
CA LEU A 177 -15.43 5.99 0.17
C LEU A 177 -16.89 5.59 0.39
N GLN A 178 -17.20 4.97 1.53
CA GLN A 178 -18.57 4.76 2.00
C GLN A 178 -19.18 6.14 2.24
N GLY A 179 -19.95 6.66 1.27
CA GLY A 179 -20.59 7.97 1.39
C GLY A 179 -21.29 8.08 2.75
N GLN A 180 -20.80 8.98 3.62
CA GLN A 180 -21.52 9.30 4.83
C GLN A 180 -22.84 9.95 4.39
N PRO A 181 -24.01 9.40 4.78
CA PRO A 181 -25.27 10.07 4.56
C PRO A 181 -25.29 11.34 5.43
N GLY A 182 -24.89 12.49 4.88
CA GLY A 182 -25.06 13.80 5.51
C GLY A 182 -23.83 14.71 5.61
N THR A 183 -22.61 14.24 5.32
CA THR A 183 -21.45 15.14 5.20
C THR A 183 -21.26 15.50 3.74
N GLN A 184 -21.82 16.64 3.35
CA GLN A 184 -21.32 17.37 2.20
C GLN A 184 -19.80 17.51 2.40
N SER A 185 -19.02 16.94 1.48
CA SER A 185 -17.62 17.30 1.32
C SER A 185 -17.55 18.83 1.35
N PRO A 186 -16.70 19.47 2.17
CA PRO A 186 -16.66 20.92 2.28
C PRO A 186 -16.47 21.48 0.87
N ASN A 187 -17.54 22.08 0.34
CA ASN A 187 -17.54 22.61 -1.00
C ASN A 187 -16.41 23.64 -1.07
N PRO A 188 -15.34 23.42 -1.85
CA PRO A 188 -14.24 24.38 -1.93
C PRO A 188 -14.72 25.75 -2.46
N ASN A 189 -15.88 25.80 -3.14
CA ASN A 189 -16.51 27.03 -3.61
C ASN A 189 -17.39 27.74 -2.55
N MET A 190 -17.60 27.17 -1.36
CA MET A 190 -18.28 27.89 -0.27
C MET A 190 -17.37 28.89 0.46
N ALA A 191 -16.05 28.82 0.29
CA ALA A 191 -15.15 29.86 0.81
C ALA A 191 -15.28 31.20 0.05
N THR A 192 -15.76 31.17 -1.19
CA THR A 192 -15.94 32.37 -2.03
C THR A 192 -17.29 33.08 -1.86
N ARG A 193 -18.26 32.50 -1.15
CA ARG A 193 -19.60 33.11 -0.96
C ARG A 193 -19.78 33.85 0.37
N ALA A 194 -18.74 33.95 1.19
CA ALA A 194 -18.78 34.76 2.42
C ALA A 194 -18.34 36.22 2.21
N TYR A 195 -18.13 36.64 0.96
CA TYR A 195 -17.62 37.97 0.60
C TYR A 195 -18.45 38.66 -0.51
N GLU A 196 -19.77 38.49 -0.50
CA GLU A 196 -20.72 39.41 -1.14
C GLU A 196 -21.61 40.08 -0.08
#